data_AF-A0A9E3H729-F1
#
_entry.id   AF-A0A9E3H729-F1
#
_cell.length_a   1.000
_cell.length_b   1.000
_cell.length_c   1.000
_cell.angle_alpha   90.00
_cell.angle_beta   90.00
_cell.angle_gamma   90.00
#
_symmetry.space_group_name_H-M   'P 1'
#
loop_
_entity.id
_entity.type
_entity.pdbx_description
1 polymer ?
#
loop_
_entity_poly.entity_id
_entity_poly.type
_entity_poly.pdbx_seq_one_letter_code
_entity_poly.pdbx_strand_id
1 'polypeptide(L)' 'MQSLIRVERIGTRKGKKYHEIVCYISSLICTAKEFALGIRGHWGIENCLHWVKDVVLKEDSSTIRLGNAPANLSII' A
#
# COMPACT_ATOMS: atom_id res chain seq x y z
N MET A 1 20.39 3.10 -8.74
CA MET A 1 19.96 2.53 -7.44
C MET A 1 20.81 3.17 -6.37
N GLN A 2 20.22 3.88 -5.39
CA GLN A 2 21.01 4.61 -4.38
C GLN A 2 20.86 3.99 -2.98
N SER A 3 19.74 3.30 -2.70
CA SER A 3 19.52 2.64 -1.42
C SER A 3 18.71 1.34 -1.54
N LEU A 4 19.04 0.37 -0.67
CA LEU A 4 18.28 -0.84 -0.40
C LEU A 4 17.81 -0.81 1.05
N ILE A 5 16.51 -0.93 1.29
CA ILE A 5 15.90 -0.84 2.61
C ILE A 5 15.30 -2.20 2.98
N ARG A 6 15.83 -2.85 4.02
CA ARG A 6 15.27 -4.07 4.61
C ARG A 6 14.33 -3.70 5.76
N VAL A 7 13.07 -4.08 5.66
CA VAL A 7 12.06 -3.91 6.71
C VAL A 7 11.67 -5.27 7.24
N GLU A 8 11.70 -5.40 8.56
CA GLU A 8 11.26 -6.59 9.27
C GLU A 8 9.92 -6.31 9.95
N ARG A 9 8.94 -7.16 9.70
CA ARG A 9 7.58 -7.03 10.22
C ARG A 9 7.27 -8.25 11.05
N ILE A 10 6.95 -8.05 12.31
CA ILE A 10 6.60 -9.11 13.26
C ILE A 10 5.26 -8.74 13.89
N GLY A 11 4.36 -9.70 14.01
CA GLY A 11 3.08 -9.45 14.67
C GLY A 11 2.20 -10.69 14.74
N THR A 12 0.92 -10.46 15.00
CA THR A 12 -0.09 -11.52 15.06
C THR A 12 -1.28 -11.14 14.19
N ARG A 13 -1.72 -12.04 13.32
CA ARG A 13 -2.93 -11.89 12.48
C ARG A 13 -3.84 -13.09 12.69
N LYS A 14 -5.11 -12.86 13.04
CA LYS A 14 -6.09 -13.91 13.31
C LYS A 14 -5.57 -14.99 14.28
N GLY A 15 -4.88 -14.57 15.34
CA GLY A 15 -4.30 -15.46 16.36
C GLY A 15 -3.00 -16.18 15.95
N LYS A 16 -2.54 -16.05 14.70
CA LYS A 16 -1.29 -16.64 14.23
C LYS A 16 -0.17 -15.61 14.21
N LYS A 17 0.98 -15.93 14.80
CA LYS A 17 2.19 -15.11 14.68
C LYS A 17 2.66 -15.10 13.22
N TYR A 18 3.19 -13.98 12.78
CA TYR A 18 3.87 -13.86 11.49
C TYR A 18 5.17 -13.10 11.64
N HIS A 19 6.09 -13.40 10.74
CA HIS A 19 7.37 -12.74 10.59
C HIS A 19 7.64 -12.61 9.09
N GLU A 20 7.87 -11.40 8.63
CA GLU A 20 8.05 -11.08 7.22
C GLU A 20 9.24 -10.13 7.04
N ILE A 21 10.04 -10.38 6.02
CA ILE A 21 11.13 -9.49 5.59
C ILE A 21 10.75 -8.95 4.22
N VAL A 22 10.70 -7.63 4.10
CA VAL A 22 10.38 -6.92 2.87
C VAL A 22 11.54 -6.02 2.50
N CYS A 23 11.94 -6.03 1.22
CA CYS A 23 12.99 -5.18 0.70
C CYS A 23 12.40 -4.12 -0.23
N TYR A 24 12.82 -2.87 -0.06
CA TYR A 24 12.49 -1.75 -0.93
C TYR A 24 13.75 -1.23 -1.62
N ILE A 25 13.58 -0.76 -2.85
CA ILE A 25 14.65 -0.13 -3.62
C ILE A 25 14.26 1.33 -3.81
N SER A 26 15.20 2.25 -3.56
CA SER A 26 14.96 3.66 -3.78
C SER A 26 16.15 4.37 -4.43
N SER A 27 15.84 5.43 -5.17
CA SER A 27 16.80 6.46 -5.59
C SER A 27 16.97 7.55 -4.55
N LEU A 28 16.14 7.58 -3.50
CA LEU A 28 16.22 8.55 -2.42
C LEU A 28 17.34 8.19 -1.45
N ILE A 29 18.09 9.20 -1.01
CA ILE A 29 19.05 9.09 0.09
C ILE A 29 18.40 9.69 1.34
N CYS A 30 17.93 8.82 2.23
CA CYS A 30 17.31 9.17 3.48
C CYS A 30 17.74 8.21 4.60
N THR A 31 17.47 8.59 5.83
CA THR A 31 17.69 7.74 7.01
C THR A 31 16.67 6.60 7.06
N ALA A 32 17.03 5.50 7.73
CA ALA A 32 16.11 4.39 7.97
C ALA A 32 14.82 4.83 8.68
N LYS A 33 14.89 5.85 9.54
CA LYS A 33 13.72 6.39 10.26
C LYS A 33 12.75 7.10 9.32
N GLU A 34 13.24 7.89 8.38
CA GLU A 34 12.41 8.56 7.37
C GLU A 34 11.74 7.55 6.44
N PHE A 35 12.49 6.53 5.98
CA PHE A 35 11.90 5.43 5.22
C PHE A 35 10.83 4.69 6.04
N ALA A 36 11.09 4.39 7.31
CA ALA A 36 10.11 3.73 8.17
C ALA A 36 8.82 4.56 8.36
N LEU A 37 8.93 5.89 8.44
CA LEU A 37 7.77 6.78 8.48
C LEU A 37 6.99 6.73 7.18
N GLY A 38 7.65 6.84 6.03
CA GLY A 38 7.00 6.74 4.72
C GLY A 38 6.33 5.39 4.48
N ILE A 39 7.04 4.30 4.78
CA ILE A 39 6.52 2.93 4.64
C ILE A 39 5.30 2.70 5.54
N ARG A 40 5.31 3.20 6.78
CA ARG A 40 4.12 3.14 7.66
C ARG A 40 2.99 4.04 7.17
N GLY A 41 3.30 5.24 6.69
CA GLY A 41 2.32 6.16 6.11
C GLY A 41 1.63 5.58 4.89
N HIS A 42 2.36 4.83 4.06
CA HIS A 42 1.80 4.16 2.88
C HIS A 42 0.68 3.16 3.24
N TRP A 43 0.80 2.44 4.35
CA TRP A 43 -0.29 1.57 4.85
C TRP A 43 -1.56 2.35 5.17
N GLY A 44 -1.48 3.64 5.48
CA GLY A 44 -2.66 4.49 5.66
C GLY A 44 -3.46 4.66 4.36
N ILE A 45 -2.79 4.68 3.20
CA ILE A 45 -3.45 4.78 1.90
C ILE A 45 -4.26 3.51 1.62
N GLU A 46 -3.68 2.34 1.85
CA GLU A 46 -4.37 1.06 1.63
C GLU A 46 -5.57 0.89 2.57
N ASN A 47 -5.43 1.27 3.85
CA ASN A 47 -6.49 1.08 4.83
C ASN A 47 -7.62 2.12 4.74
N CYS A 48 -7.34 3.36 4.31
CA CYS A 48 -8.34 4.43 4.31
C CYS A 48 -8.87 4.76 2.91
N LEU A 49 -8.00 4.81 1.90
CA LEU A 49 -8.39 5.16 0.52
C LEU A 49 -8.86 3.91 -0.23
N HIS A 50 -7.99 2.90 -0.33
CA HIS A 50 -8.30 1.71 -1.13
C HIS A 50 -9.48 0.95 -0.56
N TRP A 51 -9.55 0.76 0.77
CA TRP A 51 -10.70 0.07 1.37
C TRP A 51 -12.04 0.74 1.03
N VAL A 52 -12.12 2.07 1.05
CA VAL A 52 -13.35 2.78 0.68
C VAL A 52 -13.67 2.55 -0.80
N LYS A 53 -12.66 2.60 -1.67
CA LYS A 53 -12.83 2.41 -3.10
C LYS A 53 -13.27 0.97 -3.45
N ASP A 54 -12.60 -0.01 -2.86
CA ASP A 54 -12.85 -1.43 -3.11
C ASP A 54 -14.19 -1.89 -2.50
N VAL A 55 -14.51 -1.44 -1.27
CA VAL A 55 -15.65 -1.95 -0.50
C VAL A 55 -16.88 -1.06 -0.58
N VAL A 56 -16.72 0.26 -0.43
CA VAL A 56 -17.85 1.20 -0.42
C VAL A 56 -18.26 1.55 -1.85
N LEU A 57 -17.30 1.91 -2.71
CA LEU A 57 -17.55 2.20 -4.13
C LEU A 57 -17.62 0.94 -4.99
N LYS A 58 -17.29 -0.23 -4.42
CA LYS A 58 -17.37 -1.54 -5.07
C LYS A 58 -16.54 -1.62 -6.36
N GLU A 59 -15.42 -0.89 -6.42
CA GLU A 59 -14.56 -0.81 -7.60
C GLU A 59 -14.17 -2.21 -8.09
N ASP A 60 -13.76 -3.11 -7.19
CA ASP A 60 -13.38 -4.50 -7.51
C ASP A 60 -14.48 -5.29 -8.23
N SER A 61 -15.75 -4.98 -7.95
CA SER A 61 -16.90 -5.65 -8.55
C SER A 61 -17.52 -4.89 -9.72
N SER A 62 -16.95 -3.73 -10.08
CA SER A 62 -17.46 -2.87 -11.14
C SER A 62 -17.31 -3.53 -12.51
N THR A 63 -18.41 -3.63 -13.25
CA THR A 63 -18.44 -4.12 -14.63
C THR A 63 -18.35 -3.00 -15.67
N ILE A 64 -18.16 -1.76 -15.21
CA ILE A 64 -18.07 -0.57 -16.07
C ILE A 64 -16.80 -0.65 -16.91
N ARG A 65 -16.96 -0.69 -18.24
CA ARG A 65 -15.86 -0.80 -19.21
C ARG A 65 -15.94 0.22 -20.34
N LEU A 66 -16.89 1.15 -20.28
CA LEU A 66 -17.19 2.06 -21.39
C LEU A 66 -16.46 3.39 -21.23
N GLY A 67 -15.79 3.82 -22.30
CA GLY A 67 -15.15 5.13 -22.39
C GLY A 67 -14.16 5.38 -21.26
N ASN A 68 -14.19 6.58 -20.69
CA ASN A 68 -13.27 7.00 -19.63
C ASN A 68 -13.75 6.61 -18.22
N ALA A 69 -14.86 5.88 -18.10
CA ALA A 69 -15.44 5.57 -16.80
C ALA A 69 -14.53 4.74 -15.88
N PRO A 70 -13.73 3.75 -16.36
CA PRO A 70 -12.76 3.06 -15.52
C PRO A 70 -11.65 4.00 -15.01
N ALA A 71 -11.10 4.85 -15.89
CA ALA A 71 -10.05 5.79 -15.51
C ALA A 71 -10.55 6.85 -14.52
N ASN A 72 -11.77 7.35 -14.72
CA ASN A 72 -12.42 8.29 -13.82
C ASN A 72 -12.67 7.66 -12.44
N LEU A 73 -13.08 6.39 -12.39
CA LEU A 73 -13.25 5.68 -11.13
C LEU A 73 -11.90 5.48 -10.40
N SER A 74 -10.80 5.36 -11.14
CA SER A 74 -9.46 5.17 -10.57
C SER A 74 -8.84 6.43 -9.94
N ILE A 75 -9.37 7.62 -10.20
CA ILE A 75 -8.85 8.90 -9.69
C ILE A 75 -9.75 9.57 -8.63
N ILE A 76 -10.88 8.92 -8.29
CA ILE A 76 -11.75 9.28 -7.15
C ILE A 76 -11.17 8.64 -5.88
#